data_AF-A0AAF0U066-F1
#
_entry.id   AF-A0AAF0U066-F1
#
_cell.length_a   1.000
_cell.length_b   1.000
_cell.length_c   1.000
_cell.angle_alpha   90.00
_cell.angle_beta   90.00
_cell.angle_gamma   90.00
#
_symmetry.space_group_name_H-M   'P 1'
#
loop_
_entity.id
_entity.type
_entity.pdbx_description
1 polymer ?
#
loop_
_entity_poly.entity_id
_entity_poly.type
_entity_poly.pdbx_seq_one_letter_code
_entity_poly.pdbx_strand_id
1 'polypeptide(L)'
;MATNSFNSIHTLRRRHSIDCPCPFSSSSSFFLKPITKNPSSFSNHNLITFSVSSTTPTTTTTTTTTPTTPFDTLEQHLISQNFREADEETRRLLIVLAGETAVKRGYVFFSEVQFISESDLKEIDSLWRKYSDGKFGYSVQKKIWNTKVNRDFTNFFIKVRWMKKLESEEVDQYNYRAFPNEFIWELNDETPEGHLPLTNALRGTQLLKSIFTHPAFVEEGDEEEEKEDSSSINSGGDKGNAKKGGLFGGLRSKLFSKPDYSF
;
A
#
# COMPACT_ATOMS: atom_id res chain seq x y z
N MET A 1 -22.41 -72.71 -18.42
CA MET A 1 -22.80 -71.97 -19.65
C MET A 1 -21.84 -70.82 -19.83
N ALA A 2 -21.08 -70.85 -20.92
CA ALA A 2 -20.18 -69.81 -21.36
C ALA A 2 -20.91 -68.91 -22.36
N THR A 3 -20.66 -67.60 -22.36
CA THR A 3 -20.55 -66.82 -23.60
C THR A 3 -19.48 -65.76 -23.43
N ASN A 4 -18.51 -65.82 -24.34
CA ASN A 4 -17.46 -64.84 -24.57
C ASN A 4 -18.03 -63.64 -25.34
N SER A 5 -17.43 -62.47 -25.17
CA SER A 5 -17.34 -61.50 -26.27
C SER A 5 -15.96 -60.85 -26.28
N PHE A 6 -15.26 -61.08 -27.38
CA PHE A 6 -13.97 -60.52 -27.76
C PHE A 6 -14.18 -59.24 -28.58
N ASN A 7 -13.29 -58.26 -28.42
CA ASN A 7 -12.65 -57.45 -29.48
C ASN A 7 -11.82 -56.35 -28.81
N SER A 8 -10.76 -55.80 -29.38
CA SER A 8 -9.62 -56.31 -30.14
C SER A 8 -8.58 -55.19 -30.03
N ILE A 9 -7.31 -55.56 -30.02
CA ILE A 9 -6.14 -54.73 -29.73
C ILE A 9 -5.76 -53.89 -30.96
N HIS A 10 -5.37 -52.63 -30.77
CA HIS A 10 -4.21 -52.09 -31.48
C HIS A 10 -3.38 -51.17 -30.59
N THR A 11 -2.26 -51.73 -30.17
CA THR A 11 -1.04 -51.08 -29.70
C THR A 11 -0.46 -50.14 -30.76
N LEU A 12 0.10 -48.99 -30.37
CA LEU A 12 1.46 -48.61 -30.77
C LEU A 12 2.12 -47.74 -29.70
N ARG A 13 3.06 -48.38 -29.02
CA ARG A 13 4.14 -47.82 -28.21
C ARG A 13 5.25 -47.39 -29.19
N ARG A 14 6.02 -46.35 -28.85
CA ARG A 14 7.51 -46.37 -28.77
C ARG A 14 8.26 -45.14 -29.35
N ARG A 15 8.80 -44.36 -28.39
CA ARG A 15 10.18 -43.82 -28.21
C ARG A 15 10.72 -42.63 -29.02
N HIS A 16 11.31 -41.72 -28.23
CA HIS A 16 12.66 -41.16 -28.26
C HIS A 16 13.46 -41.24 -29.58
N SER A 17 14.02 -40.11 -30.01
CA SER A 17 15.45 -39.80 -29.86
C SER A 17 15.83 -38.58 -30.73
N ILE A 18 16.50 -37.62 -30.10
CA ILE A 18 17.69 -36.87 -30.53
C ILE A 18 17.82 -36.55 -32.04
N ASP A 19 17.85 -35.25 -32.40
CA ASP A 19 18.96 -34.60 -33.11
C ASP A 19 18.57 -33.18 -33.58
N CYS A 20 19.39 -32.19 -33.21
CA CYS A 20 19.46 -30.86 -33.85
C CYS A 20 19.94 -31.01 -35.32
N PRO A 21 19.67 -30.07 -36.23
CA PRO A 21 20.50 -28.86 -36.30
C PRO A 21 19.77 -27.57 -36.73
N CYS A 22 20.32 -26.45 -36.27
CA CYS A 22 20.09 -25.10 -36.77
C CYS A 22 20.52 -24.96 -38.25
N PRO A 23 19.93 -24.01 -38.98
CA PRO A 23 20.63 -23.31 -40.05
C PRO A 23 20.89 -21.84 -39.68
N PHE A 24 22.19 -21.49 -39.70
CA PHE A 24 22.80 -20.30 -40.33
C PHE A 24 21.87 -19.56 -41.32
N SER A 25 21.94 -18.25 -41.59
CA SER A 25 22.87 -17.15 -41.30
C SER A 25 22.18 -15.88 -41.83
N SER A 26 22.32 -14.74 -41.17
CA SER A 26 22.48 -13.47 -41.89
C SER A 26 23.18 -12.45 -41.00
N SER A 27 24.41 -12.17 -41.42
CA SER A 27 25.27 -11.10 -40.94
C SER A 27 24.70 -9.73 -41.28
N SER A 28 24.79 -8.79 -40.36
CA SER A 28 25.05 -7.39 -40.70
C SER A 28 25.88 -6.75 -39.59
N SER A 29 27.19 -6.93 -39.71
CA SER A 29 28.21 -6.14 -39.04
C SER A 29 28.31 -4.77 -39.71
N PHE A 30 27.94 -3.72 -39.00
CA PHE A 30 28.43 -2.36 -39.28
C PHE A 30 29.15 -1.84 -38.03
N PHE A 31 30.43 -2.20 -37.94
CA PHE A 31 31.43 -1.38 -37.26
C PHE A 31 31.78 -0.19 -38.14
N LEU A 32 32.04 0.97 -37.52
CA LEU A 32 32.82 2.17 -37.92
C LEU A 32 32.15 3.36 -37.18
N LYS A 33 32.74 4.25 -36.38
CA LYS A 33 34.07 4.56 -35.84
C LYS A 33 33.81 5.55 -34.68
N PRO A 34 34.57 5.54 -33.57
CA PRO A 34 34.59 6.67 -32.65
C PRO A 34 35.50 7.77 -33.23
N ILE A 35 34.98 8.98 -33.41
CA ILE A 35 35.81 10.16 -33.63
C ILE A 35 35.98 10.85 -32.28
N THR A 36 37.14 10.59 -31.67
CA THR A 36 37.75 11.44 -30.66
C THR A 36 38.44 12.60 -31.37
N LYS A 37 38.04 13.83 -31.05
CA LYS A 37 38.86 15.03 -31.31
C LYS A 37 38.93 15.88 -30.04
N ASN A 38 40.19 16.06 -29.65
CA ASN A 38 40.82 16.83 -28.60
C ASN A 38 40.13 18.05 -27.97
N PRO A 39 40.59 18.42 -26.75
CA PRO A 39 40.18 19.61 -26.03
C PRO A 39 40.92 20.84 -26.55
N SER A 40 40.19 21.93 -26.81
CA SER A 40 40.76 23.26 -26.97
C SER A 40 40.62 24.03 -25.66
N SER A 41 41.75 24.18 -24.99
CA SER A 41 42.04 25.21 -24.00
C SER A 41 41.66 26.59 -24.55
N PHE A 42 40.83 27.33 -23.82
CA PHE A 42 40.80 28.78 -23.90
C PHE A 42 41.03 29.34 -22.50
N SER A 43 42.29 29.72 -22.33
CA SER A 43 42.76 30.68 -21.35
C SER A 43 42.02 32.01 -21.55
N ASN A 44 41.45 32.57 -20.48
CA ASN A 44 41.28 34.01 -20.34
C ASN A 44 41.29 34.35 -18.85
N HIS A 45 42.47 34.79 -18.41
CA HIS A 45 42.67 35.50 -17.15
C HIS A 45 42.31 36.96 -17.43
N ASN A 46 41.40 37.53 -16.65
CA ASN A 46 41.38 38.97 -16.39
C ASN A 46 41.02 39.19 -14.93
N LEU A 47 42.03 39.60 -14.17
CA LEU A 47 41.95 40.17 -12.83
C LEU A 47 41.83 41.69 -12.99
N ILE A 48 40.70 42.29 -12.58
CA ILE A 48 40.56 43.71 -12.19
C ILE A 48 39.38 43.78 -11.19
N THR A 49 39.60 43.75 -9.87
CA THR A 49 39.70 44.87 -8.91
C THR A 49 38.52 45.86 -8.83
N PHE A 50 37.87 45.83 -7.66
CA PHE A 50 37.13 46.85 -6.89
C PHE A 50 36.02 47.69 -7.56
N SER A 51 34.80 47.61 -7.00
CA SER A 51 34.13 48.80 -6.46
C SER A 51 32.99 48.42 -5.50
N VAL A 52 33.06 48.98 -4.30
CA VAL A 52 32.02 48.99 -3.26
C VAL A 52 31.08 50.15 -3.58
N SER A 53 29.78 49.91 -3.64
CA SER A 53 28.76 50.95 -3.45
C SER A 53 27.45 50.32 -3.01
N SER A 54 27.16 50.55 -1.73
CA SER A 54 25.85 50.50 -1.11
C SER A 54 24.90 51.53 -1.72
N THR A 55 23.73 51.08 -2.18
CA THR A 55 22.49 51.88 -2.13
C THR A 55 21.30 50.94 -2.32
N THR A 56 20.44 50.91 -1.31
CA THR A 56 19.02 50.56 -1.44
C THR A 56 18.33 51.52 -2.41
N PRO A 57 17.32 51.06 -3.13
CA PRO A 57 15.98 51.49 -2.76
C PRO A 57 14.97 50.35 -2.75
N THR A 58 14.17 50.34 -1.69
CA THR A 58 12.91 49.65 -1.53
C THR A 58 12.04 49.89 -2.76
N THR A 59 11.80 48.84 -3.55
CA THR A 59 10.65 48.80 -4.46
C THR A 59 9.82 47.58 -4.07
N THR A 60 8.76 47.88 -3.35
CA THR A 60 7.65 46.97 -3.03
C THR A 60 7.08 46.43 -4.34
N THR A 61 7.44 45.19 -4.69
CA THR A 61 6.61 44.35 -5.55
C THR A 61 6.21 43.17 -4.69
N THR A 62 4.98 43.23 -4.19
CA THR A 62 4.34 42.19 -3.40
C THR A 62 4.06 41.00 -4.33
N THR A 63 5.07 40.16 -4.54
CA THR A 63 4.83 38.79 -5.02
C THR A 63 4.54 37.96 -3.77
N THR A 64 3.26 37.71 -3.52
CA THR A 64 2.77 36.78 -2.51
C THR A 64 3.35 35.40 -2.82
N THR A 65 4.56 35.13 -2.33
CA THR A 65 5.12 33.79 -2.27
C THR A 65 4.69 33.26 -0.90
N THR A 66 3.47 32.72 -0.85
CA THR A 66 3.08 31.85 0.27
C THR A 66 4.17 30.79 0.42
N PRO A 67 4.66 30.51 1.64
CA PRO A 67 5.59 29.42 1.84
C PRO A 67 4.96 28.16 1.24
N THR A 68 5.62 27.56 0.24
CA THR A 68 5.13 26.32 -0.38
C THR A 68 5.16 25.25 0.68
N THR A 69 4.00 24.93 1.28
CA THR A 69 3.94 23.85 2.25
C THR A 69 4.10 22.54 1.49
N PRO A 70 4.67 21.48 2.10
CA PRO A 70 4.77 20.19 1.42
C PRO A 70 3.39 19.63 0.99
N PHE A 71 2.31 20.16 1.56
CA PHE A 71 0.93 19.76 1.30
C PHE A 71 0.26 20.51 0.14
N ASP A 72 0.88 21.56 -0.41
CA ASP A 72 0.30 22.38 -1.49
C ASP A 72 -0.08 21.52 -2.70
N THR A 73 0.75 20.53 -3.04
CA THR A 73 0.49 19.62 -4.18
C THR A 73 -0.73 18.73 -3.90
N LEU A 74 -0.85 18.21 -2.67
CA LEU A 74 -2.02 17.44 -2.24
C LEU A 74 -3.29 18.31 -2.30
N GLU A 75 -3.23 19.52 -1.78
CA GLU A 75 -4.35 20.46 -1.81
C GLU A 75 -4.78 20.79 -3.24
N GLN A 76 -3.84 21.04 -4.16
CA GLN A 76 -4.14 21.30 -5.57
C GLN A 76 -4.86 20.12 -6.25
N HIS A 77 -4.42 18.89 -6.01
CA HIS A 77 -5.08 17.70 -6.53
C HIS A 77 -6.50 17.55 -5.97
N LEU A 78 -6.67 17.79 -4.67
CA LEU A 78 -7.97 17.71 -4.00
C LEU A 78 -8.96 18.80 -4.46
N ILE A 79 -8.51 20.05 -4.61
CA ILE A 79 -9.32 21.15 -5.17
C ILE A 79 -9.79 20.81 -6.58
N SER A 80 -8.91 20.20 -7.39
CA SER A 80 -9.22 19.80 -8.76
C SER A 80 -10.05 18.52 -8.84
N GLN A 81 -10.46 17.93 -7.70
CA GLN A 81 -11.15 16.63 -7.60
C GLN A 81 -10.40 15.47 -8.27
N ASN A 82 -9.08 15.61 -8.41
CA ASN A 82 -8.17 14.59 -8.94
C ASN A 82 -7.79 13.65 -7.79
N PHE A 83 -8.76 12.88 -7.29
CA PHE A 83 -8.60 12.07 -6.08
C PHE A 83 -7.59 10.93 -6.23
N ARG A 84 -7.35 10.48 -7.47
CA ARG A 84 -6.34 9.46 -7.75
C ARG A 84 -4.92 10.00 -7.55
N GLU A 85 -4.66 11.18 -8.09
CA GLU A 85 -3.39 11.89 -7.94
C GLU A 85 -3.20 12.34 -6.49
N ALA A 86 -4.28 12.78 -5.82
CA ALA A 86 -4.26 13.10 -4.40
C ALA A 86 -3.91 11.88 -3.53
N ASP A 87 -4.40 10.68 -3.86
CA ASP A 87 -4.04 9.44 -3.16
C ASP A 87 -2.56 9.06 -3.36
N GLU A 88 -2.05 9.21 -4.58
CA GLU A 88 -0.64 9.00 -4.86
C GLU A 88 0.25 9.99 -4.10
N GLU A 89 -0.13 11.26 -4.09
CA GLU A 89 0.59 12.30 -3.35
C GLU A 89 0.52 12.09 -1.84
N THR A 90 -0.63 11.64 -1.32
CA THR A 90 -0.77 11.27 0.09
C THR A 90 0.20 10.14 0.45
N ARG A 91 0.30 9.11 -0.39
CA ARG A 91 1.27 8.02 -0.19
C ARG A 91 2.71 8.52 -0.20
N ARG A 92 3.04 9.42 -1.14
CA ARG A 92 4.37 10.05 -1.22
C ARG A 92 4.68 10.85 0.06
N LEU A 93 3.73 11.63 0.55
CA LEU A 93 3.87 12.42 1.78
C LEU A 93 4.11 11.53 2.99
N LEU A 94 3.33 10.45 3.17
CA LEU A 94 3.55 9.51 4.26
C LEU A 94 4.96 8.90 4.23
N ILE A 95 5.49 8.59 3.04
CA ILE A 95 6.85 8.08 2.88
C ILE A 95 7.90 9.13 3.28
N VAL A 96 7.73 10.38 2.86
CA VAL A 96 8.66 11.47 3.18
C VAL A 96 8.64 11.79 4.68
N LEU A 97 7.46 11.86 5.27
CA LEU A 97 7.27 12.18 6.68
C LEU A 97 7.74 11.06 7.61
N ALA A 98 7.66 9.79 7.17
CA ALA A 98 8.19 8.65 7.92
C ALA A 98 9.74 8.63 7.99
N GLY A 99 10.42 9.38 7.12
CA GLY A 99 11.87 9.59 7.15
C GLY A 99 12.65 8.94 6.01
N GLU A 100 13.97 9.18 6.00
CA GLU A 100 14.86 8.82 4.87
C GLU A 100 14.88 7.31 4.55
N THR A 101 14.71 6.45 5.55
CA THR A 101 14.68 4.99 5.36
C THR A 101 13.46 4.56 4.56
N ALA A 102 12.30 5.16 4.83
CA ALA A 102 11.08 4.91 4.08
C ALA A 102 11.21 5.44 2.65
N VAL A 103 11.81 6.63 2.46
CA VAL A 103 12.06 7.22 1.13
C VAL A 103 12.93 6.32 0.26
N LYS A 104 14.05 5.82 0.79
CA LYS A 104 14.96 4.92 0.04
C LYS A 104 14.28 3.62 -0.39
N ARG A 105 13.29 3.17 0.38
CA ARG A 105 12.58 1.90 0.18
C ARG A 105 11.29 2.04 -0.64
N GLY A 106 10.70 3.24 -0.65
CA GLY A 106 9.47 3.55 -1.37
C GLY A 106 8.18 3.12 -0.67
N TYR A 107 8.22 2.75 0.62
CA TYR A 107 7.02 2.45 1.41
C TYR A 107 7.29 2.60 2.92
N VAL A 108 6.22 2.78 3.70
CA VAL A 108 6.25 2.97 5.16
C VAL A 108 5.98 1.66 5.89
N PHE A 109 6.78 1.34 6.92
CA PHE A 109 6.46 0.29 7.89
C PHE A 109 5.59 0.84 9.02
N PHE A 110 4.76 -0.02 9.63
CA PHE A 110 3.87 0.38 10.72
C PHE A 110 4.63 1.02 11.91
N SER A 111 5.85 0.56 12.19
CA SER A 111 6.71 1.10 13.25
C SER A 111 7.27 2.49 12.94
N GLU A 112 7.26 2.91 11.68
CA GLU A 112 7.74 4.24 11.26
C GLU A 112 6.63 5.30 11.36
N VAL A 113 5.36 4.90 11.46
CA VAL A 113 4.21 5.81 11.56
C VAL A 113 4.32 6.70 12.80
N GLN A 114 4.87 6.19 13.90
CA GLN A 114 5.06 6.95 15.15
C GLN A 114 6.01 8.16 15.00
N PHE A 115 6.82 8.21 13.94
CA PHE A 115 7.74 9.33 13.69
C PHE A 115 7.09 10.45 12.89
N ILE A 116 5.90 10.20 12.31
CA ILE A 116 5.14 11.21 11.59
C ILE A 116 4.52 12.16 12.63
N SER A 117 4.68 13.47 12.43
CA SER A 117 4.14 14.42 13.40
C SER A 117 2.60 14.38 13.42
N GLU A 118 2.02 14.64 14.58
CA GLU A 118 0.56 14.73 14.72
C GLU A 118 -0.03 15.83 13.85
N SER A 119 0.65 16.97 13.76
CA SER A 119 0.23 18.11 12.93
C SER A 119 0.16 17.72 11.45
N ASP A 120 1.14 16.98 10.94
CA ASP A 120 1.18 16.62 9.53
C ASP A 120 0.07 15.62 9.16
N LEU A 121 -0.18 14.61 10.01
CA LEU A 121 -1.29 13.67 9.78
C LEU A 121 -2.66 14.35 9.92
N LYS A 122 -2.81 15.28 10.86
CA LYS A 122 -4.04 16.09 10.99
C LYS A 122 -4.24 16.97 9.76
N GLU A 123 -3.18 17.54 9.20
CA GLU A 123 -3.26 18.37 7.99
C GLU A 123 -3.70 17.55 6.77
N ILE A 124 -3.08 16.39 6.54
CA ILE A 124 -3.48 15.47 5.48
C ILE A 124 -4.97 15.09 5.62
N ASP A 125 -5.41 14.70 6.83
CA ASP A 125 -6.80 14.33 7.08
C ASP A 125 -7.78 15.51 6.88
N SER A 126 -7.40 16.70 7.35
CA SER A 126 -8.17 17.93 7.20
C SER A 126 -8.40 18.26 5.72
N LEU A 127 -7.35 18.18 4.89
CA LEU A 127 -7.44 18.43 3.45
C LEU A 127 -8.38 17.42 2.78
N TRP A 128 -8.22 16.12 3.05
CA TRP A 128 -9.09 15.09 2.51
C TRP A 128 -10.55 15.33 2.86
N ARG A 129 -10.85 15.67 4.12
CA ARG A 129 -12.22 15.93 4.57
C ARG A 129 -12.81 17.19 3.94
N LYS A 130 -12.03 18.28 3.89
CA LYS A 130 -12.45 19.58 3.38
C LYS A 130 -12.91 19.50 1.92
N TYR A 131 -12.17 18.75 1.09
CA TYR A 131 -12.43 18.65 -0.35
C TYR A 131 -13.22 17.39 -0.76
N SER A 132 -13.78 16.66 0.20
CA SER A 132 -14.64 15.49 -0.04
C SER A 132 -16.00 15.58 0.66
N ASP A 133 -16.42 16.77 1.07
CA ASP A 133 -17.63 17.00 1.88
C ASP A 133 -17.67 16.12 3.15
N GLY A 134 -16.49 15.86 3.72
CA GLY A 134 -16.32 15.00 4.90
C GLY A 134 -16.48 13.49 4.63
N LYS A 135 -16.55 13.05 3.37
CA LYS A 135 -16.67 11.62 3.02
C LYS A 135 -15.35 10.86 3.11
N PHE A 136 -14.21 11.50 2.87
CA PHE A 136 -12.88 10.86 2.85
C PHE A 136 -11.98 11.36 3.99
N GLY A 137 -10.94 10.59 4.29
CA GLY A 137 -9.95 10.89 5.34
C GLY A 137 -9.70 9.72 6.29
N TYR A 138 -8.54 9.74 6.95
CA TYR A 138 -8.16 8.72 7.93
C TYR A 138 -9.01 8.77 9.20
N SER A 139 -9.46 9.94 9.63
CA SER A 139 -10.38 10.05 10.77
C SER A 139 -11.76 9.49 10.46
N VAL A 140 -12.26 9.67 9.23
CA VAL A 140 -13.51 9.07 8.75
C VAL A 140 -13.38 7.54 8.74
N GLN A 141 -12.27 7.02 8.21
CA GLN A 141 -11.97 5.60 8.24
C GLN A 141 -11.86 5.04 9.65
N LYS A 142 -11.13 5.72 10.55
CA LYS A 142 -11.02 5.36 11.97
C LYS A 142 -12.39 5.28 12.63
N LYS A 143 -13.25 6.29 12.41
CA LYS A 143 -14.61 6.30 12.95
C LYS A 143 -15.42 5.11 12.47
N ILE A 144 -15.35 4.76 11.19
CA ILE A 144 -16.02 3.57 10.63
C ILE A 144 -15.45 2.29 11.29
N TRP A 145 -14.13 2.18 11.38
CA TRP A 145 -13.44 1.04 11.99
C TRP A 145 -13.85 0.82 13.45
N ASN A 146 -13.91 1.88 14.26
CA ASN A 146 -14.30 1.81 15.66
C ASN A 146 -15.81 1.57 15.85
N THR A 147 -16.65 2.38 15.20
CA THR A 147 -18.09 2.45 15.52
C THR A 147 -18.97 1.50 14.71
N LYS A 148 -18.64 1.24 13.44
CA LYS A 148 -19.51 0.46 12.55
C LYS A 148 -19.11 -1.01 12.46
N VAL A 149 -17.86 -1.36 12.79
CA VAL A 149 -17.32 -2.72 12.59
C VAL A 149 -16.50 -3.25 13.76
N ASN A 150 -16.56 -2.62 14.94
CA ASN A 150 -15.93 -3.07 16.18
C ASN A 150 -14.45 -3.49 16.01
N ARG A 151 -13.67 -2.67 15.31
CA ARG A 151 -12.24 -2.89 15.02
C ARG A 151 -11.91 -4.12 14.15
N ASP A 152 -12.88 -4.70 13.45
CA ASP A 152 -12.66 -5.77 12.47
C ASP A 152 -12.33 -5.21 11.07
N PHE A 153 -11.10 -5.46 10.61
CA PHE A 153 -10.64 -5.03 9.29
C PHE A 153 -11.36 -5.70 8.12
N THR A 154 -11.86 -6.93 8.28
CA THR A 154 -12.56 -7.63 7.19
C THR A 154 -13.87 -6.92 6.88
N ASN A 155 -14.65 -6.64 7.93
CA ASN A 155 -15.89 -5.90 7.83
C ASN A 155 -15.65 -4.44 7.42
N PHE A 156 -14.56 -3.83 7.90
CA PHE A 156 -14.12 -2.50 7.46
C PHE A 156 -13.92 -2.47 5.92
N PHE A 157 -13.13 -3.39 5.36
CA PHE A 157 -12.83 -3.43 3.92
C PHE A 157 -14.07 -3.64 3.05
N ILE A 158 -15.05 -4.42 3.53
CA ILE A 158 -16.34 -4.54 2.87
C ILE A 158 -17.10 -3.20 2.93
N LYS A 159 -17.11 -2.54 4.09
CA LYS A 159 -17.86 -1.29 4.31
C LYS A 159 -17.34 -0.12 3.50
N VAL A 160 -16.01 0.06 3.44
CA VAL A 160 -15.37 1.10 2.61
C VAL A 160 -15.22 0.68 1.14
N ARG A 161 -15.77 -0.49 0.75
CA ARG A 161 -15.68 -1.10 -0.58
C ARG A 161 -14.27 -1.24 -1.13
N TRP A 162 -13.32 -1.67 -0.31
CA TRP A 162 -12.02 -2.17 -0.81
C TRP A 162 -12.11 -3.64 -1.25
N MET A 163 -13.16 -4.34 -0.84
CA MET A 163 -13.54 -5.65 -1.34
C MET A 163 -14.83 -5.56 -2.17
N LYS A 164 -14.98 -6.49 -3.11
CA LYS A 164 -16.19 -6.72 -3.89
C LYS A 164 -16.74 -8.12 -3.60
N LYS A 165 -18.07 -8.23 -3.53
CA LYS A 165 -18.75 -9.51 -3.42
C LYS A 165 -18.64 -10.23 -4.76
N LEU A 166 -18.29 -11.50 -4.73
CA LEU A 166 -18.35 -12.38 -5.89
C LEU A 166 -19.79 -12.80 -6.10
N GLU A 167 -20.25 -12.75 -7.35
CA GLU A 167 -21.54 -13.29 -7.76
C GLU A 167 -21.46 -14.81 -7.72
N SER A 168 -21.66 -15.37 -6.53
CA SER A 168 -21.90 -16.80 -6.33
C SER A 168 -23.14 -16.91 -5.46
N GLU A 169 -24.16 -17.57 -6.00
CA GLU A 169 -25.49 -17.67 -5.39
C GLU A 169 -25.50 -18.51 -4.10
N GLU A 170 -24.46 -19.34 -3.91
CA GLU A 170 -24.41 -20.31 -2.82
C GLU A 170 -23.52 -19.88 -1.64
N VAL A 171 -22.55 -18.98 -1.85
CA VAL A 171 -21.58 -18.57 -0.83
C VAL A 171 -21.23 -17.10 -0.96
N ASP A 172 -21.37 -16.36 0.15
CA ASP A 172 -20.89 -14.99 0.27
C ASP A 172 -19.36 -14.95 0.30
N GLN A 173 -18.75 -14.88 -0.88
CA GLN A 173 -17.31 -14.73 -1.05
C GLN A 173 -16.96 -13.28 -1.42
N TYR A 174 -15.87 -12.76 -0.84
CA TYR A 174 -15.35 -11.43 -1.14
C TYR A 174 -13.94 -11.52 -1.71
N ASN A 175 -13.65 -10.69 -2.70
CA ASN A 175 -12.30 -10.52 -3.24
C ASN A 175 -11.87 -9.05 -3.14
N TYR A 176 -10.57 -8.81 -3.01
CA TYR A 176 -10.01 -7.47 -3.06
C TYR A 176 -10.24 -6.84 -4.44
N ARG A 177 -10.47 -5.52 -4.44
CA ARG A 177 -10.50 -4.74 -5.67
C ARG A 177 -9.10 -4.59 -6.24
N ALA A 178 -8.98 -4.70 -7.56
CA ALA A 178 -7.71 -4.49 -8.25
C ALA A 178 -7.38 -3.00 -8.36
N PHE A 179 -6.23 -2.60 -7.82
CA PHE A 179 -5.70 -1.25 -7.98
C PHE A 179 -5.10 -1.05 -9.38
N PRO A 180 -5.26 0.12 -10.02
CA PRO A 180 -6.08 1.27 -9.60
C PRO A 180 -7.51 1.25 -10.16
N ASN A 181 -7.80 0.37 -11.13
CA ASN A 181 -8.96 0.51 -12.01
C ASN A 181 -10.30 0.15 -11.36
N GLU A 182 -10.31 -0.69 -10.33
CA GLU A 182 -11.57 -1.11 -9.68
C GLU A 182 -11.97 -0.22 -8.50
N PHE A 183 -11.13 0.75 -8.13
CA PHE A 183 -11.43 1.74 -7.09
C PHE A 183 -12.23 2.91 -7.67
N ILE A 184 -12.96 3.61 -6.81
CA ILE A 184 -13.85 4.71 -7.19
C ILE A 184 -13.12 6.02 -6.86
N TRP A 185 -12.78 6.78 -7.91
CA TRP A 185 -12.01 8.02 -7.80
C TRP A 185 -12.87 9.28 -7.92
N GLU A 186 -14.19 9.13 -7.89
CA GLU A 186 -15.15 10.22 -8.05
C GLU A 186 -15.94 10.45 -6.75
N LEU A 187 -16.32 11.71 -6.51
CA LEU A 187 -17.14 12.10 -5.36
C LEU A 187 -18.63 12.01 -5.73
N ASN A 188 -19.15 10.78 -5.83
CA ASN A 188 -20.55 10.53 -6.15
C ASN A 188 -21.32 10.01 -4.91
N ASP A 189 -22.64 9.94 -5.00
CA ASP A 189 -23.49 9.36 -3.96
C ASP A 189 -23.29 7.85 -3.78
N GLU A 190 -22.78 7.19 -4.82
CA GLU A 190 -22.42 5.78 -4.76
C GLU A 190 -21.11 5.53 -4.02
N THR A 191 -20.24 6.54 -3.89
CA THR A 191 -18.92 6.37 -3.27
C THR A 191 -19.08 6.29 -1.74
N PRO A 192 -18.63 5.19 -1.11
CA PRO A 192 -18.82 5.00 0.33
C PRO A 192 -17.92 5.96 1.14
N GLU A 193 -18.41 6.33 2.32
CA GLU A 193 -17.60 7.01 3.33
C GLU A 193 -16.33 6.21 3.65
N GLY A 194 -15.20 6.89 3.77
CA GLY A 194 -13.90 6.30 4.08
C GLY A 194 -13.26 5.54 2.93
N HIS A 195 -13.78 5.63 1.69
CA HIS A 195 -13.17 4.93 0.55
C HIS A 195 -11.71 5.33 0.32
N LEU A 196 -11.40 6.61 0.49
CA LEU A 196 -10.08 7.22 0.31
C LEU A 196 -9.63 7.95 1.58
N PRO A 197 -8.33 8.18 1.77
CA PRO A 197 -7.20 7.67 0.97
C PRO A 197 -6.95 6.16 1.16
N LEU A 198 -6.29 5.52 0.19
CA LEU A 198 -5.95 4.10 0.22
C LEU A 198 -4.65 3.85 0.98
N THR A 199 -4.68 2.83 1.84
CA THR A 199 -3.48 2.28 2.48
C THR A 199 -3.27 0.86 2.00
N ASN A 200 -2.08 0.58 1.46
CA ASN A 200 -1.77 -0.73 0.90
C ASN A 200 -1.79 -1.81 2.01
N ALA A 201 -2.76 -2.72 1.92
CA ALA A 201 -2.93 -3.83 2.85
C ALA A 201 -2.27 -5.15 2.40
N LEU A 202 -1.52 -5.16 1.29
CA LEU A 202 -0.80 -6.36 0.80
C LEU A 202 0.23 -6.89 1.80
N ARG A 203 0.69 -6.03 2.72
CA ARG A 203 1.63 -6.38 3.80
C ARG A 203 0.94 -6.54 5.17
N GLY A 204 -0.38 -6.72 5.16
CA GLY A 204 -1.22 -6.81 6.35
C GLY A 204 -1.82 -5.47 6.78
N THR A 205 -2.59 -5.52 7.86
CA THR A 205 -3.40 -4.39 8.38
C THR A 205 -2.65 -3.54 9.41
N GLN A 206 -1.43 -3.91 9.80
CA GLN A 206 -0.67 -3.24 10.85
C GLN A 206 -0.40 -1.78 10.53
N LEU A 207 -0.04 -1.45 9.29
CA LEU A 207 0.19 -0.06 8.88
C LEU A 207 -1.08 0.79 9.07
N LEU A 208 -2.22 0.29 8.60
CA LEU A 208 -3.50 0.98 8.75
C LEU A 208 -3.92 1.09 10.21
N LYS A 209 -3.71 0.03 11.01
CA LYS A 209 -3.94 0.05 12.47
C LYS A 209 -3.10 1.13 13.14
N SER A 210 -1.80 1.22 12.82
CA SER A 210 -0.90 2.23 13.38
C SER A 210 -1.30 3.65 13.00
N ILE A 211 -1.82 3.87 11.79
CA ILE A 211 -2.37 5.17 11.38
C ILE A 211 -3.62 5.50 12.22
N PHE A 212 -4.56 4.57 12.37
CA PHE A 212 -5.80 4.82 13.14
C PHE A 212 -5.57 5.02 14.64
N THR A 213 -4.55 4.38 15.21
CA THR A 213 -4.17 4.50 16.63
C THR A 213 -3.20 5.65 16.88
N HIS A 214 -2.80 6.39 15.85
CA HIS A 214 -1.91 7.52 15.99
C HIS A 214 -2.54 8.62 16.87
N PRO A 215 -1.77 9.31 17.75
CA PRO A 215 -2.27 10.38 18.62
C PRO A 215 -2.95 11.53 17.86
N ALA A 216 -2.63 11.68 16.56
CA ALA A 216 -3.30 12.60 15.65
C ALA A 216 -4.84 12.45 15.61
N PHE A 217 -5.36 11.25 15.88
CA PHE A 217 -6.78 10.94 15.75
C PHE A 217 -7.42 10.46 17.06
N VAL A 218 -6.76 10.63 18.21
CA VAL A 218 -7.35 10.25 19.50
C VAL A 218 -8.58 11.12 19.75
N GLU A 219 -9.75 10.49 19.82
CA GLU A 219 -10.95 11.16 20.30
C GLU A 219 -10.83 11.24 21.83
N GLU A 220 -11.13 12.40 22.42
CA GLU A 220 -11.14 12.58 23.89
C GLU A 220 -12.17 11.62 24.50
N GLY A 221 -11.75 10.42 24.90
CA GLY A 221 -12.63 9.38 25.46
C GLY A 221 -12.25 7.93 25.12
N ASP A 222 -11.31 7.69 24.21
CA ASP A 222 -10.81 6.34 23.90
C ASP A 222 -9.74 5.90 24.92
N GLU A 223 -10.14 5.48 26.13
CA GLU A 223 -9.25 4.71 27.03
C GLU A 223 -9.08 3.29 26.46
N GLU A 224 -7.89 2.96 25.97
CA GLU A 224 -7.59 1.67 25.34
C GLU A 224 -7.40 0.55 26.37
N GLU A 225 -8.36 -0.37 26.49
CA GLU A 225 -8.12 -1.70 27.06
C GLU A 225 -7.36 -2.57 26.04
N GLU A 226 -6.04 -2.41 25.96
CA GLU A 226 -5.20 -3.39 25.26
C GLU A 226 -4.98 -4.63 26.14
N LYS A 227 -5.70 -5.73 25.84
CA LYS A 227 -5.32 -7.05 26.36
C LYS A 227 -4.15 -7.60 25.56
N GLU A 228 -2.96 -7.49 26.14
CA GLU A 228 -1.74 -8.14 25.68
C GLU A 228 -1.90 -9.68 25.68
N ASP A 229 -1.90 -10.30 24.51
CA ASP A 229 -1.65 -11.74 24.37
C ASP A 229 -0.13 -11.95 24.27
N SER A 230 0.53 -12.02 25.42
CA SER A 230 1.94 -12.39 25.51
C SER A 230 2.07 -13.91 25.50
N SER A 231 2.39 -14.47 24.32
CA SER A 231 2.81 -15.86 24.19
C SER A 231 4.15 -16.06 24.89
N SER A 232 4.11 -16.47 26.15
CA SER A 232 5.30 -16.91 26.89
C SER A 232 5.69 -18.32 26.48
N ILE A 233 6.83 -18.44 25.79
CA ILE A 233 7.59 -19.69 25.68
C ILE A 233 8.23 -19.92 27.05
N ASN A 234 7.89 -21.02 27.72
CA ASN A 234 8.75 -21.58 28.76
C ASN A 234 8.68 -23.12 28.76
N SER A 235 9.87 -23.71 28.68
CA SER A 235 10.12 -25.14 28.71
C SER A 235 10.01 -25.72 30.12
N GLY A 236 9.42 -26.92 30.20
CA GLY A 236 9.88 -28.03 31.06
C GLY A 236 9.55 -27.99 32.56
N GLY A 237 8.78 -28.97 33.03
CA GLY A 237 8.71 -29.29 34.46
C GLY A 237 7.52 -30.16 34.89
N ASP A 238 7.75 -31.47 34.92
CA ASP A 238 6.89 -32.58 35.36
C ASP A 238 6.29 -32.45 36.79
N LYS A 239 4.99 -32.83 36.96
CA LYS A 239 4.46 -33.85 37.90
C LYS A 239 2.95 -33.68 38.22
N GLY A 240 2.21 -34.79 38.18
CA GLY A 240 1.19 -35.08 39.22
C GLY A 240 -0.30 -35.13 38.86
N ASN A 241 -0.70 -36.18 38.14
CA ASN A 241 -1.98 -36.94 38.20
C ASN A 241 -3.10 -36.53 39.21
N ALA A 242 -4.33 -36.30 38.71
CA ALA A 242 -5.56 -36.94 39.22
C ALA A 242 -6.78 -36.82 38.26
N LYS A 243 -7.26 -38.00 37.86
CA LYS A 243 -8.57 -38.44 37.32
C LYS A 243 -9.79 -37.61 37.80
N LYS A 244 -10.96 -37.46 37.12
CA LYS A 244 -11.72 -38.39 36.24
C LYS A 244 -12.99 -37.68 35.69
N GLY A 245 -13.32 -37.95 34.41
CA GLY A 245 -14.67 -38.06 33.81
C GLY A 245 -15.48 -36.76 33.59
N GLY A 246 -16.17 -36.51 32.47
CA GLY A 246 -16.48 -37.23 31.22
C GLY A 246 -17.28 -36.25 30.33
N LEU A 247 -17.06 -36.22 29.00
CA LEU A 247 -17.92 -36.81 27.93
C LEU A 247 -19.24 -36.04 27.75
N PHE A 248 -19.62 -35.39 26.65
CA PHE A 248 -19.26 -35.35 25.21
C PHE A 248 -19.59 -33.93 24.67
N GLY A 249 -18.80 -33.28 23.79
CA GLY A 249 -18.82 -33.41 22.32
C GLY A 249 -19.76 -32.36 21.69
N GLY A 250 -19.41 -31.45 20.79
CA GLY A 250 -18.27 -31.27 19.89
C GLY A 250 -18.83 -30.93 18.49
N LEU A 251 -18.57 -29.73 17.96
CA LEU A 251 -18.66 -29.45 16.52
C LEU A 251 -17.66 -28.36 16.10
N ARG A 252 -16.46 -28.86 15.81
CA ARG A 252 -15.49 -28.48 14.76
C ARG A 252 -15.66 -27.11 14.10
N SER A 253 -14.77 -26.20 14.47
CA SER A 253 -14.21 -25.19 13.58
C SER A 253 -13.24 -25.85 12.58
N LYS A 254 -13.56 -25.74 11.29
CA LYS A 254 -12.80 -26.21 10.11
C LYS A 254 -13.53 -25.56 8.92
N LEU A 255 -13.01 -24.72 8.05
CA LEU A 255 -11.67 -24.43 7.56
C LEU A 255 -11.59 -22.91 7.30
N PHE A 256 -10.55 -22.23 7.76
CA PHE A 256 -10.01 -21.08 7.03
C PHE A 256 -8.51 -21.30 6.93
N SER A 257 -8.06 -21.76 5.78
CA SER A 257 -6.64 -21.83 5.45
C SER A 257 -6.14 -20.39 5.35
N LYS A 258 -5.20 -20.02 6.23
CA LYS A 258 -4.47 -18.76 6.07
C LYS A 258 -3.71 -18.82 4.74
N PRO A 259 -3.82 -17.82 3.85
CA PRO A 259 -2.93 -17.74 2.70
C PRO A 259 -1.50 -17.52 3.17
N ASP A 260 -0.59 -18.36 2.67
CA ASP A 260 0.86 -18.22 2.83
C ASP A 260 1.33 -17.09 1.91
N TYR A 261 1.86 -16.01 2.50
CA TYR A 261 2.44 -14.87 1.80
C TYR A 261 3.97 -14.90 1.93
N SER A 262 4.57 -16.05 1.67
CA SER A 262 6.00 -16.15 1.39
C SER A 262 6.26 -15.72 -0.06
N PHE A 263 6.94 -14.58 -0.21
CA PHE A 263 7.74 -14.21 -1.38
C PHE A 263 9.15 -13.90 -0.90
#